data_AF-A0A2G9RRM4-F1
#
_entry.id   AF-A0A2G9RRM4-F1
#
_cell.length_a   1.000
_cell.length_b   1.000
_cell.length_c   1.000
_cell.angle_alpha   90.00
_cell.angle_beta   90.00
_cell.angle_gamma   90.00
#
_symmetry.space_group_name_H-M   'P 1'
#
loop_
_entity.id
_entity.type
_entity.pdbx_description
1 polymer ?
#
loop_
_entity_poly.entity_id
_entity_poly.type
_entity_poly.pdbx_seq_one_letter_code
_entity_poly.pdbx_strand_id
1 'polypeptide(L)' 'MSATARKRKEELAQALKKLIQSKGKTPALKYQQLFEDLRAQSDSAITKDMFDEALHALADEDYLTVTGKTVRLL' A
#
# COMPACT_ATOMS: atom_id res chain seq x y z
N MET A 1 -19.85 -11.32 8.41
CA MET A 1 -18.54 -11.20 7.73
C MET A 1 -17.48 -10.88 8.78
N SER A 2 -16.47 -11.73 8.87
CA SER A 2 -15.55 -11.88 10.00
C SER A 2 -14.70 -10.62 10.24
N ALA A 3 -14.60 -10.19 11.50
CA ALA A 3 -13.80 -9.03 11.95
C ALA A 3 -12.35 -9.02 11.46
N THR A 4 -11.83 -10.18 11.08
CA THR A 4 -10.49 -10.41 10.54
C THR A 4 -10.25 -9.73 9.19
N ALA A 5 -11.23 -9.69 8.28
CA ALA A 5 -11.03 -9.09 6.96
C ALA A 5 -10.93 -7.55 7.04
N ARG A 6 -11.70 -6.96 7.95
CA ARG A 6 -11.70 -5.51 8.18
C ARG A 6 -10.40 -5.06 8.86
N LYS A 7 -9.98 -5.79 9.91
CA LYS A 7 -8.68 -5.57 10.57
C LYS A 7 -7.50 -5.69 9.61
N ARG A 8 -7.49 -6.73 8.74
CA ARG A 8 -6.43 -6.90 7.73
C ARG A 8 -6.33 -5.72 6.76
N LYS A 9 -7.46 -5.14 6.34
CA LYS A 9 -7.46 -3.97 5.44
C LYS A 9 -6.79 -2.76 6.10
N GLU A 10 -7.13 -2.46 7.34
CA GLU A 10 -6.50 -1.36 8.08
C GLU A 10 -5.02 -1.62 8.35
N GLU A 11 -4.66 -2.85 8.73
CA GLU A 11 -3.26 -3.26 8.90
C GLU A 11 -2.47 -3.13 7.60
N LEU A 12 -3.07 -3.46 6.45
CA LEU A 12 -2.46 -3.31 5.13
C LEU A 12 -2.18 -1.86 4.77
N ALA A 13 -3.15 -0.97 4.95
CA ALA A 13 -2.97 0.44 4.69
C ALA A 13 -1.87 1.04 5.59
N GLN A 14 -1.86 0.69 6.88
CA GLN A 14 -0.80 1.12 7.79
C GLN A 14 0.58 0.53 7.45
N ALA A 15 0.64 -0.77 7.12
CA ALA A 15 1.87 -1.43 6.71
C ALA A 15 2.42 -0.79 5.43
N LEU A 16 1.55 -0.56 4.44
CA LEU A 16 1.89 0.13 3.20
C LEU A 16 2.44 1.54 3.47
N LYS A 17 1.77 2.32 4.33
CA LYS A 17 2.25 3.65 4.74
C LYS A 17 3.66 3.60 5.34
N LYS A 18 3.89 2.68 6.29
CA LYS A 18 5.21 2.48 6.93
C LYS A 18 6.27 2.04 5.93
N LEU A 19 5.90 1.15 5.00
CA LEU A 19 6.80 0.64 3.97
C LEU A 19 7.21 1.75 3.02
N ILE A 20 6.25 2.58 2.62
CA ILE A 20 6.46 3.77 1.82
C ILE A 20 7.32 4.80 2.56
N GLN A 21 7.08 5.04 3.86
CA GLN A 21 7.94 5.88 4.70
C GLN A 21 9.38 5.38 4.74
N SER A 22 9.57 4.08 4.93
CA SER A 22 10.88 3.45 4.96
C SER A 22 11.59 3.54 3.60
N LYS A 23 10.84 3.43 2.50
CA LYS A 23 11.33 3.61 1.13
C LYS A 23 11.37 5.07 0.66
N GLY A 24 10.87 6.01 1.45
CA GLY A 24 10.71 7.44 1.15
C GLY A 24 12.00 8.22 0.89
N LYS A 25 13.15 7.56 0.82
CA LYS A 25 14.35 8.11 0.21
C LYS A 25 14.22 8.30 -1.31
N THR A 26 13.27 7.60 -1.94
CA THR A 26 12.97 7.73 -3.37
C THR A 26 11.63 8.42 -3.58
N PRO A 27 11.58 9.55 -4.34
CA PRO A 27 10.34 10.28 -4.60
C PRO A 27 9.35 9.51 -5.47
N ALA A 28 9.77 8.41 -6.09
CA ALA A 28 8.93 7.55 -6.91
C ALA A 28 9.23 6.07 -6.60
N LEU A 29 8.17 5.32 -6.32
CA LEU A 29 8.16 3.90 -6.05
C LEU A 29 7.44 3.17 -7.19
N LYS A 30 7.86 1.94 -7.51
CA LYS A 30 7.20 1.12 -8.54
C LYS A 30 6.01 0.39 -7.92
N TYR A 31 4.87 0.40 -8.59
CA TYR A 31 3.66 -0.33 -8.19
C TYR A 31 3.96 -1.82 -7.95
N GLN A 32 4.65 -2.48 -8.90
CA GLN A 32 4.99 -3.89 -8.76
C GLN A 32 5.86 -4.16 -7.53
N GLN A 33 6.87 -3.32 -7.30
CA GLN A 33 7.75 -3.48 -6.14
C GLN A 33 6.95 -3.32 -4.84
N LEU A 34 6.15 -2.27 -4.73
CA LEU A 34 5.29 -2.03 -3.57
C LEU A 34 4.31 -3.18 -3.32
N PHE A 35 3.71 -3.71 -4.38
CA PHE A 35 2.80 -4.84 -4.29
C PHE A 35 3.52 -6.10 -3.78
N GLU A 36 4.71 -6.38 -4.31
CA GLU A 36 5.53 -7.50 -3.83
C GLU A 36 6.01 -7.30 -2.40
N ASP A 37 6.46 -6.09 -2.03
CA ASP A 37 6.90 -5.79 -0.67
C ASP A 37 5.74 -5.91 0.33
N LEU A 38 4.55 -5.40 -0.03
CA LEU A 38 3.37 -5.48 0.82
C LEU A 38 2.90 -6.92 0.97
N ARG A 39 2.92 -7.69 -0.12
CA ARG A 39 2.66 -9.14 -0.10
C ARG A 39 3.72 -9.90 0.70
N ALA A 40 4.97 -9.48 0.68
CA ALA A 40 6.04 -10.10 1.46
C ALA A 40 5.91 -9.81 2.96
N GLN A 41 5.42 -8.62 3.34
CA GLN A 41 5.08 -8.30 4.74
C GLN A 41 3.79 -8.96 5.21
N SER A 42 2.89 -9.29 4.29
CA SER A 42 1.61 -9.89 4.60
C SER A 42 1.67 -11.40 4.42
N ASP A 43 1.58 -12.16 5.50
CA ASP A 43 1.42 -13.62 5.47
C ASP A 43 0.12 -14.09 4.78
N SER A 44 -0.73 -13.16 4.33
CA SER A 44 -2.00 -13.42 3.64
C SER A 44 -1.93 -13.07 2.16
N ALA A 45 -2.72 -13.77 1.35
CA ALA A 45 -2.87 -13.48 -0.07
C ALA A 45 -3.46 -12.07 -0.29
N ILE A 46 -2.59 -11.10 -0.61
CA ILE A 46 -2.99 -9.74 -1.01
C ILE A 46 -3.49 -9.79 -2.44
N THR A 47 -4.78 -9.51 -2.63
CA THR A 47 -5.34 -9.30 -3.96
C THR A 47 -5.01 -7.90 -4.46
N LYS A 48 -5.11 -7.72 -5.76
CA LYS A 48 -4.84 -6.42 -6.39
C LYS A 48 -5.78 -5.33 -5.86
N ASP A 49 -7.07 -5.64 -5.70
CA ASP A 49 -8.06 -4.73 -5.10
C ASP A 49 -7.68 -4.26 -3.69
N MET A 50 -7.20 -5.17 -2.82
CA MET A 50 -6.80 -4.78 -1.46
C MET A 50 -5.62 -3.82 -1.46
N PHE A 51 -4.70 -4.01 -2.41
CA PHE A 51 -3.55 -3.12 -2.58
C PHE A 51 -3.95 -1.78 -3.17
N ASP A 52 -4.79 -1.78 -4.21
CA ASP A 52 -5.30 -0.57 -4.84
C ASP A 52 -6.13 0.27 -3.84
N GLU A 53 -6.95 -0.37 -3.00
CA GLU A 53 -7.65 0.31 -1.90
C GLU A 53 -6.70 0.93 -0.87
N ALA A 54 -5.65 0.19 -0.47
CA ALA A 54 -4.65 0.71 0.46
C ALA A 54 -3.88 1.90 -0.14
N LEU A 55 -3.57 1.85 -1.44
CA LEU A 55 -2.98 2.98 -2.15
C LEU A 55 -3.92 4.17 -2.23
N HIS A 56 -5.21 3.95 -2.53
CA HIS A 56 -6.22 5.01 -2.57
C HIS A 56 -6.37 5.69 -1.22
N ALA A 57 -6.45 4.93 -0.13
CA ALA A 57 -6.55 5.48 1.21
C ALA A 57 -5.36 6.41 1.55
N LEU A 58 -4.16 6.09 1.08
CA LEU A 58 -2.98 6.96 1.24
C LEU A 58 -2.99 8.15 0.30
N ALA A 59 -3.53 7.99 -0.91
CA ALA A 59 -3.70 9.10 -1.84
C ALA A 59 -4.73 10.13 -1.35
N ASP A 60 -5.82 9.66 -0.74
CA ASP A 60 -6.86 10.51 -0.13
C ASP A 60 -6.33 11.32 1.06
N GLU A 61 -5.31 10.82 1.76
CA GLU A 61 -4.60 11.53 2.83
C GLU A 61 -3.52 12.50 2.31
N ASP A 62 -3.44 12.76 1.01
CA ASP A 62 -2.37 13.56 0.36
C ASP A 62 -0.95 12.99 0.63
N TYR A 63 -0.86 11.69 0.94
CA TYR A 63 0.40 11.05 1.29
C TYR A 63 1.21 10.62 0.07
N LEU A 64 0.52 10.23 -1.00
CA LEU A 64 1.10 9.75 -2.25
C LEU A 64 0.16 10.00 -3.42
N THR A 65 0.69 9.92 -4.63
CA THR A 65 -0.09 9.95 -5.87
C THR A 65 0.24 8.71 -6.70
N VAL A 66 -0.78 7.97 -7.09
CA VAL A 66 -0.59 6.83 -8.01
C VAL A 66 -0.69 7.34 -9.44
N THR A 67 0.42 7.25 -10.18
CA THR A 67 0.50 7.59 -11.61
C THR A 67 0.75 6.32 -12.42
N GLY A 68 -0.34 5.65 -12.82
CA GLY A 68 -0.27 4.41 -13.60
C GLY A 68 0.44 3.28 -12.86
N LYS A 69 1.68 2.97 -13.24
CA LYS A 69 2.51 1.91 -12.61
C LYS A 69 3.53 2.45 -11.60
N THR A 70 3.47 3.74 -11.28
CA THR A 70 4.41 4.41 -10.40
C THR A 70 3.65 5.13 -9.30
N VAL A 71 4.08 4.97 -8.06
CA VAL A 71 3.55 5.64 -6.89
C VAL A 71 4.53 6.74 -6.52
N ARG A 72 4.11 7.99 -6.62
CA ARG A 72 4.90 9.17 -6.25
C ARG A 72 4.55 9.58 -4.84
N LEU A 73 5.53 10.00 -4.06
CA LEU A 73 5.29 10.60 -2.76
C LEU A 73 5.11 12.10 -2.91
N LEU A 74 4.15 12.65 -2.17
CA LEU A 74 3.88 14.10 -2.08
C LEU A 74 4.68 14.72 -0.92
#